data_AF-A0A2M6GE82-F1
#
_entry.id   AF-A0A2M6GE82-F1
#
_cell.length_a   1.000
_cell.length_b   1.000
_cell.length_c   1.000
_cell.angle_alpha   90.00
_cell.angle_beta   90.00
_cell.angle_gamma   90.00
#
_symmetry.space_group_name_H-M   'P 1'
#
loop_
_entity.id
_entity.type
_entity.pdbx_description
1 polymer ?
#
loop_
_entity_poly.entity_id
_entity_poly.type
_entity_poly.pdbx_seq_one_letter_code
_entity_poly.pdbx_strand_id
1 'polypeptide(L)'
;MIRLDANGAFAPAEALSKLNKLAVFQIHSIEQPIRQGQYSEMQHICQHSPIPVALDEELIGVIDTDKKEELLQTIKPQFIILKPTLLGGFQACSEWISLAEKAGIDWWITSALESNVGLNAISQFTAEYPVKMEQGLGTGQLYHNNLSSPLEIENGKLFYRKNQNWDNTLFY
;
A
#
# COMPACT_ATOMS: atom_id res chain seq x y z
N MET A 1 -12.62 10.34 3.48
CA MET A 1 -12.47 9.28 2.47
C MET A 1 -12.34 7.95 3.19
N ILE A 2 -12.97 6.86 2.71
CA ILE A 2 -12.88 5.52 3.32
C ILE A 2 -12.25 4.56 2.30
N ARG A 3 -11.22 3.82 2.71
CA ARG A 3 -10.67 2.67 1.99
C ARG A 3 -11.02 1.41 2.78
N LEU A 4 -11.36 0.33 2.09
CA LEU A 4 -11.63 -0.97 2.71
C LEU A 4 -10.50 -1.93 2.38
N ASP A 5 -10.24 -2.85 3.28
CA ASP A 5 -9.27 -3.92 3.08
C ASP A 5 -9.93 -5.28 3.33
N ALA A 6 -9.94 -6.12 2.30
CA ALA A 6 -10.50 -7.46 2.36
C ALA A 6 -9.47 -8.54 2.69
N ASN A 7 -8.15 -8.27 2.59
CA ASN A 7 -7.08 -9.27 2.82
C ASN A 7 -7.33 -10.62 2.10
N GLY A 8 -7.87 -10.56 0.88
CA GLY A 8 -8.23 -11.71 0.07
C GLY A 8 -9.43 -12.54 0.56
N ALA A 9 -10.27 -11.99 1.45
CA ALA A 9 -11.33 -12.74 2.13
C ALA A 9 -12.54 -13.10 1.25
N PHE A 10 -12.75 -12.46 0.09
CA PHE A 10 -13.88 -12.80 -0.76
C PHE A 10 -13.55 -14.03 -1.61
N ALA A 11 -14.55 -14.90 -1.80
CA ALA A 11 -14.50 -15.88 -2.87
C ALA A 11 -14.70 -15.16 -4.22
N PRO A 12 -14.00 -15.56 -5.30
CA PRO A 12 -14.14 -14.94 -6.62
C PRO A 12 -15.59 -14.82 -7.09
N ALA A 13 -16.38 -15.89 -6.91
CA ALA A 13 -17.78 -15.95 -7.32
C ALA A 13 -18.69 -14.94 -6.58
N GLU A 14 -18.28 -14.46 -5.40
CA GLU A 14 -19.08 -13.55 -4.58
C GLU A 14 -18.57 -12.10 -4.61
N ALA A 15 -17.32 -11.89 -5.05
CA ALA A 15 -16.62 -10.61 -4.92
C ALA A 15 -17.43 -9.45 -5.53
N LEU A 16 -17.84 -9.57 -6.79
CA LEU A 16 -18.62 -8.53 -7.47
C LEU A 16 -19.97 -8.25 -6.78
N SER A 17 -20.66 -9.27 -6.26
CA SER A 17 -21.92 -9.06 -5.53
C SER A 17 -21.70 -8.24 -4.25
N LYS A 18 -20.62 -8.54 -3.50
CA LYS A 18 -20.27 -7.79 -2.29
C LYS A 18 -19.86 -6.35 -2.62
N LEU A 19 -19.05 -6.15 -3.66
CA LEU A 19 -18.60 -4.83 -4.10
C LEU A 19 -19.79 -3.95 -4.56
N ASN A 20 -20.77 -4.52 -5.26
CA ASN A 20 -22.00 -3.80 -5.61
C ASN A 20 -22.80 -3.34 -4.39
N LYS A 21 -22.91 -4.17 -3.34
CA LYS A 21 -23.58 -3.78 -2.09
C LYS A 21 -22.82 -2.69 -1.35
N LEU A 22 -21.49 -2.71 -1.43
CA LEU A 22 -20.61 -1.73 -0.79
C LEU A 22 -20.57 -0.39 -1.55
N ALA A 23 -20.84 -0.37 -2.85
CA ALA A 23 -20.72 0.82 -3.70
C ALA A 23 -21.54 2.02 -3.21
N VAL A 24 -22.63 1.80 -2.48
CA VAL A 24 -23.48 2.86 -1.91
C VAL A 24 -22.77 3.74 -0.88
N PHE A 25 -21.65 3.28 -0.31
CA PHE A 25 -20.92 3.96 0.76
C PHE A 25 -19.81 4.91 0.30
N GLN A 26 -19.71 5.20 -1.02
CA GLN A 26 -18.68 6.09 -1.59
C GLN A 26 -17.25 5.71 -1.16
N ILE A 27 -16.96 4.41 -1.20
CA ILE A 27 -15.66 3.85 -0.87
C ILE A 27 -14.67 4.24 -1.96
N HIS A 28 -13.49 4.72 -1.57
CA HIS A 28 -12.42 5.09 -2.49
C HIS A 28 -11.86 3.86 -3.23
N SER A 29 -11.53 2.81 -2.47
CA SER A 29 -10.95 1.59 -3.01
C SER A 29 -11.16 0.40 -2.09
N ILE A 30 -11.11 -0.80 -2.65
CA ILE A 30 -10.99 -2.08 -1.96
C ILE A 30 -9.58 -2.65 -2.14
N GLU A 31 -8.87 -2.93 -1.06
CA GLU A 31 -7.59 -3.63 -1.04
C GLU A 31 -7.83 -5.14 -1.09
N GLN A 32 -7.12 -5.79 -2.03
CA GLN A 32 -7.05 -7.23 -2.25
C GLN A 32 -8.39 -7.97 -2.00
N PRO A 33 -9.41 -7.83 -2.88
CA PRO A 33 -10.74 -8.41 -2.63
C PRO A 33 -10.71 -9.95 -2.52
N ILE A 34 -9.88 -10.61 -3.34
CA ILE A 34 -9.74 -12.07 -3.38
C ILE A 34 -8.28 -12.47 -3.14
N ARG A 35 -8.06 -13.72 -2.68
CA ARG A 35 -6.72 -14.26 -2.45
C ARG A 35 -5.83 -14.15 -3.69
N GLN A 36 -4.56 -13.84 -3.49
CA GLN A 36 -3.54 -13.75 -4.53
C GLN A 36 -3.32 -15.07 -5.28
N GLY A 37 -2.76 -14.98 -6.49
CA GLY A 37 -2.52 -16.08 -7.42
C GLY A 37 -3.69 -16.38 -8.37
N GLN A 38 -4.78 -15.59 -8.31
CA GLN A 38 -6.01 -15.77 -9.10
C GLN A 38 -6.14 -14.65 -10.14
N TYR A 39 -5.17 -14.57 -11.07
CA TYR A 39 -5.01 -13.39 -11.93
C TYR A 39 -6.19 -13.17 -12.88
N SER A 40 -6.76 -14.23 -13.44
CA SER A 40 -7.91 -14.13 -14.35
C SER A 40 -9.16 -13.64 -13.62
N GLU A 41 -9.38 -14.12 -12.40
CA GLU A 41 -10.49 -13.72 -11.53
C GLU A 41 -10.30 -12.28 -11.05
N MET A 42 -9.08 -11.91 -10.62
CA MET A 42 -8.77 -10.55 -10.20
C MET A 42 -8.91 -9.56 -11.37
N GLN A 43 -8.44 -9.92 -12.56
CA GLN A 43 -8.65 -9.14 -13.78
C GLN A 43 -10.15 -8.92 -14.03
N HIS A 44 -10.96 -9.98 -13.94
CA HIS A 44 -12.41 -9.88 -14.11
C HIS A 44 -13.03 -8.93 -13.07
N ILE A 45 -12.58 -8.98 -11.81
CA ILE A 45 -13.04 -8.07 -10.76
C ILE A 45 -12.63 -6.62 -11.05
N CYS A 46 -11.36 -6.36 -11.39
CA CYS A 46 -10.87 -5.02 -11.73
C CYS A 46 -11.63 -4.37 -12.89
N GLN A 47 -12.10 -5.18 -13.86
CA GLN A 47 -12.86 -4.71 -15.01
C GLN A 47 -14.33 -4.37 -14.70
N HIS A 48 -14.96 -5.10 -13.78
CA HIS A 48 -16.41 -5.03 -13.56
C HIS A 48 -16.81 -4.43 -12.20
N SER A 49 -15.85 -4.25 -11.30
CA SER A 49 -16.11 -3.71 -9.97
C SER A 49 -16.56 -2.25 -10.05
N PRO A 50 -17.63 -1.86 -9.32
CA PRO A 50 -18.01 -0.45 -9.17
C PRO A 50 -17.10 0.32 -8.20
N ILE A 51 -16.22 -0.39 -7.47
CA ILE A 51 -15.26 0.18 -6.53
C ILE A 51 -13.85 -0.10 -7.07
N PRO A 52 -12.97 0.91 -7.19
CA PRO A 52 -11.58 0.70 -7.60
C PRO A 52 -10.84 -0.35 -6.75
N VAL A 53 -10.08 -1.21 -7.40
CA VAL A 53 -9.30 -2.28 -6.75
C VAL A 53 -7.84 -1.85 -6.58
N ALA A 54 -7.31 -2.11 -5.39
CA ALA A 54 -5.90 -1.94 -5.06
C ALA A 54 -5.27 -3.30 -4.76
N LEU A 55 -4.14 -3.62 -5.42
CA LEU A 55 -3.39 -4.86 -5.14
C LEU A 55 -2.38 -4.64 -4.01
N ASP A 56 -2.30 -5.61 -3.10
CA ASP A 56 -1.29 -5.66 -2.03
C ASP A 56 -0.56 -7.00 -2.04
N GLU A 57 -1.17 -8.07 -1.50
CA GLU A 57 -0.53 -9.38 -1.40
C GLU A 57 -0.15 -9.99 -2.77
N GLU A 58 -0.81 -9.55 -3.85
CA GLU A 58 -0.48 -9.93 -5.23
C GLU A 58 0.95 -9.55 -5.63
N LEU A 59 1.53 -8.50 -5.03
CA LEU A 59 2.85 -7.98 -5.39
C LEU A 59 3.99 -8.72 -4.69
N ILE A 60 3.68 -9.45 -3.61
CA ILE A 60 4.68 -10.06 -2.73
C ILE A 60 5.33 -11.25 -3.43
N GLY A 61 6.67 -11.28 -3.42
CA GLY A 61 7.46 -12.36 -4.04
C GLY A 61 7.62 -12.23 -5.56
N VAL A 62 7.07 -11.20 -6.20
CA VAL A 62 7.27 -10.91 -7.62
C VAL A 62 8.53 -10.04 -7.78
N ILE A 63 9.66 -10.70 -8.05
CA ILE A 63 10.99 -10.06 -8.05
C ILE A 63 11.39 -9.59 -9.45
N ASP A 64 11.23 -10.44 -10.46
CA ASP A 64 11.70 -10.16 -11.83
C ASP A 64 10.87 -9.05 -12.49
N THR A 65 11.54 -8.08 -13.13
CA THR A 65 10.90 -6.94 -13.81
C THR A 65 9.82 -7.37 -14.80
N ASP A 66 10.13 -8.36 -15.64
CA ASP A 66 9.20 -8.86 -16.65
C ASP A 66 7.94 -9.46 -16.01
N LYS A 67 8.08 -10.08 -14.81
CA LYS A 67 6.95 -10.64 -14.06
C LYS A 67 6.10 -9.57 -13.39
N LYS A 68 6.70 -8.48 -12.92
CA LYS A 68 5.97 -7.31 -12.43
C LYS A 68 5.13 -6.69 -13.54
N GLU A 69 5.74 -6.50 -14.71
CA GLU A 69 5.05 -5.95 -15.88
C GLU A 69 3.92 -6.88 -16.36
N GLU A 70 4.18 -8.19 -16.48
CA GLU A 70 3.18 -9.20 -16.83
C GLU A 70 1.98 -9.17 -15.88
N LEU A 71 2.22 -9.06 -14.56
CA LEU A 71 1.17 -8.98 -13.54
C LEU A 71 0.29 -7.74 -13.74
N LEU A 72 0.89 -6.56 -13.89
CA LEU A 72 0.13 -5.30 -14.06
C LEU A 72 -0.66 -5.28 -15.37
N GLN A 73 -0.06 -5.76 -16.46
CA GLN A 73 -0.72 -5.83 -17.77
C GLN A 73 -1.87 -6.85 -17.79
N THR A 74 -1.74 -7.93 -17.02
CA THR A 74 -2.77 -8.96 -16.89
C THR A 74 -3.94 -8.44 -16.05
N ILE A 75 -3.68 -8.02 -14.82
CA ILE A 75 -4.74 -7.70 -13.85
C ILE A 75 -5.36 -6.32 -14.11
N LYS A 76 -4.55 -5.35 -14.56
CA LYS A 76 -4.96 -3.95 -14.77
C LYS A 76 -5.74 -3.35 -13.59
N PRO A 77 -5.18 -3.38 -12.37
CA PRO A 77 -5.83 -2.77 -11.21
C PRO A 77 -5.88 -1.25 -11.34
N GLN A 78 -6.74 -0.60 -10.56
CA GLN A 78 -6.74 0.86 -10.46
C GLN A 78 -5.59 1.36 -9.60
N PHE A 79 -5.20 0.58 -8.58
CA PHE A 79 -4.11 0.94 -7.69
C PHE A 79 -3.18 -0.24 -7.36
N ILE A 80 -1.96 0.07 -6.96
CA ILE A 80 -1.08 -0.85 -6.21
C ILE A 80 -0.64 -0.24 -4.88
N ILE A 81 -0.45 -1.11 -3.88
CA ILE A 81 -0.09 -0.76 -2.51
C ILE A 81 1.35 -1.19 -2.26
N LEU A 82 2.20 -0.25 -1.91
CA LEU A 82 3.64 -0.49 -1.76
C LEU A 82 4.01 -0.59 -0.30
N LYS A 83 4.38 -1.79 0.15
CA LYS A 83 4.91 -2.10 1.49
C LYS A 83 6.40 -2.43 1.36
N PRO A 84 7.35 -1.47 1.52
CA PRO A 84 8.78 -1.70 1.25
C PRO A 84 9.36 -2.92 1.94
N THR A 85 8.98 -3.17 3.19
CA THR A 85 9.42 -4.33 3.97
C THR A 85 9.04 -5.67 3.33
N LEU A 86 7.89 -5.74 2.64
CA LEU A 86 7.39 -6.97 2.00
C LEU A 86 7.85 -7.12 0.55
N LEU A 87 8.19 -6.01 -0.11
CA LEU A 87 8.53 -5.99 -1.54
C LEU A 87 10.04 -6.09 -1.83
N GLY A 88 10.88 -6.16 -0.79
CA GLY A 88 12.33 -6.22 -0.95
C GLY A 88 13.04 -4.85 -0.92
N GLY A 89 12.40 -3.85 -0.31
CA GLY A 89 12.97 -2.54 -0.03
C GLY A 89 12.62 -1.45 -1.04
N PHE A 90 13.27 -0.29 -0.88
CA PHE A 90 12.95 0.93 -1.63
C PHE A 90 13.20 0.80 -3.13
N GLN A 91 14.31 0.16 -3.53
CA GLN A 91 14.62 -0.03 -4.95
C GLN A 91 13.53 -0.83 -5.67
N ALA A 92 13.03 -1.90 -5.05
CA ALA A 92 11.94 -2.69 -5.60
C ALA A 92 10.63 -1.88 -5.70
N CYS A 93 10.36 -1.03 -4.71
CA CYS A 93 9.21 -0.11 -4.74
C CYS A 93 9.34 0.94 -5.85
N SER A 94 10.51 1.54 -6.04
CA SER A 94 10.76 2.49 -7.13
C SER A 94 10.52 1.86 -8.51
N GLU A 95 10.87 0.59 -8.68
CA GLU A 95 10.59 -0.15 -9.90
C GLU A 95 9.09 -0.38 -10.11
N TRP A 96 8.37 -0.80 -9.05
CA TRP A 96 6.91 -0.92 -9.09
C TRP A 96 6.22 0.41 -9.44
N ILE A 97 6.66 1.51 -8.84
CA ILE A 97 6.18 2.87 -9.15
C ILE A 97 6.38 3.18 -10.62
N SER A 98 7.60 2.93 -11.16
CA SER A 98 7.90 3.20 -12.56
C SER A 98 7.02 2.39 -13.51
N LEU A 99 6.78 1.11 -13.21
CA LEU A 99 5.94 0.24 -14.04
C LEU A 99 4.46 0.63 -13.93
N ALA A 100 3.97 0.95 -12.73
CA ALA A 100 2.60 1.39 -12.51
C ALA A 100 2.30 2.70 -13.25
N GLU A 101 3.18 3.70 -13.15
CA GLU A 101 3.02 4.97 -13.86
C GLU A 101 3.01 4.80 -15.38
N LYS A 102 3.85 3.93 -15.93
CA LYS A 102 3.83 3.59 -17.37
C LYS A 102 2.53 2.94 -17.80
N ALA A 103 1.93 2.13 -16.92
CA ALA A 103 0.65 1.46 -17.16
C ALA A 103 -0.57 2.33 -16.85
N GLY A 104 -0.38 3.57 -16.35
CA GLY A 104 -1.47 4.45 -15.91
C GLY A 104 -2.18 3.95 -14.64
N ILE A 105 -1.46 3.21 -13.79
CA ILE A 105 -1.94 2.67 -12.51
C ILE A 105 -1.43 3.58 -11.39
N ASP A 106 -2.34 4.05 -10.55
CA ASP A 106 -1.99 4.86 -9.39
C ASP A 106 -1.45 4.00 -8.24
N TRP A 107 -0.80 4.61 -7.25
CA TRP A 107 -0.17 3.88 -6.17
C TRP A 107 -0.10 4.71 -4.89
N TRP A 108 0.03 4.02 -3.75
CA TRP A 108 0.43 4.65 -2.50
C TRP A 108 1.36 3.73 -1.70
N ILE A 109 2.15 4.34 -0.83
CA ILE A 109 3.07 3.65 0.08
C ILE A 109 2.41 3.51 1.44
N THR A 110 2.68 2.39 2.10
CA THR A 110 2.23 2.08 3.44
C THR A 110 3.33 1.38 4.23
N SER A 111 3.30 1.60 5.54
CA SER A 111 4.03 0.80 6.51
C SER A 111 3.44 -0.61 6.63
N ALA A 112 4.25 -1.54 7.13
CA ALA A 112 3.87 -2.93 7.43
C ALA A 112 4.27 -3.30 8.86
N LEU A 113 3.89 -2.43 9.81
CA LEU A 113 4.15 -2.59 11.26
C LEU A 113 5.63 -2.53 11.63
N GLU A 114 6.40 -1.66 10.99
CA GLU A 114 7.78 -1.38 11.39
C GLU A 114 7.85 -0.62 12.72
N SER A 115 9.00 -0.71 13.40
CA SER A 115 9.34 0.24 14.46
C SER A 115 9.50 1.65 13.89
N ASN A 116 9.64 2.64 14.78
CA ASN A 116 9.82 4.03 14.35
C ASN A 116 11.06 4.26 13.47
N VAL A 117 12.08 3.39 13.52
CA VAL A 117 13.23 3.43 12.61
C VAL A 117 12.79 3.12 11.17
N GLY A 118 12.07 2.01 10.97
CA GLY A 118 11.57 1.63 9.65
C GLY A 118 10.52 2.62 9.14
N LEU A 119 9.59 3.06 10.00
CA LEU A 119 8.59 4.05 9.63
C LEU A 119 9.24 5.37 9.18
N ASN A 120 10.30 5.80 9.86
CA ASN A 120 11.03 7.00 9.47
C ASN A 120 11.69 6.84 8.10
N ALA A 121 12.35 5.72 7.83
CA ALA A 121 12.94 5.45 6.52
C ALA A 121 11.87 5.45 5.41
N ILE A 122 10.75 4.77 5.63
CA ILE A 122 9.63 4.72 4.67
C ILE A 122 9.03 6.11 4.45
N SER A 123 8.88 6.92 5.51
CA SER A 123 8.36 8.29 5.39
C SER A 123 9.26 9.20 4.55
N GLN A 124 10.58 9.07 4.69
CA GLN A 124 11.54 9.83 3.89
C GLN A 124 11.49 9.39 2.42
N PHE A 125 11.51 8.07 2.16
CA PHE A 125 11.34 7.53 0.81
C PHE A 125 10.03 8.00 0.16
N THR A 126 8.93 7.99 0.91
CA THR A 126 7.63 8.46 0.42
C THR A 126 7.67 9.94 0.03
N ALA A 127 8.42 10.77 0.78
CA ALA A 127 8.55 12.20 0.51
C ALA A 127 9.41 12.55 -0.71
N GLU A 128 10.12 11.58 -1.31
CA GLU A 128 10.85 11.77 -2.57
C GLU A 128 9.90 11.86 -3.78
N TYR A 129 8.65 11.43 -3.63
CA TYR A 129 7.65 11.40 -4.70
C TYR A 129 6.54 12.44 -4.49
N PRO A 130 5.87 12.88 -5.57
CA PRO A 130 4.69 13.73 -5.46
C PRO A 130 3.55 13.02 -4.71
N VAL A 131 3.23 13.48 -3.51
CA VAL A 131 2.11 12.95 -2.71
C VAL A 131 0.78 13.44 -3.30
N LYS A 132 0.20 12.66 -4.20
CA LYS A 132 -1.09 12.95 -4.85
C LYS A 132 -2.31 12.48 -4.05
N MET A 133 -2.11 11.57 -3.10
CA MET A 133 -3.15 10.98 -2.26
C MET A 133 -2.62 10.57 -0.87
N GLU A 134 -3.52 10.20 0.04
CA GLU A 134 -3.17 9.77 1.40
C GLU A 134 -2.36 8.47 1.42
N GLN A 135 -1.32 8.45 2.25
CA GLN A 135 -0.35 7.35 2.42
C GLN A 135 -0.62 6.59 3.74
N GLY A 136 -0.27 5.30 3.80
CA GLY A 136 -0.53 4.41 4.95
C GLY A 136 0.58 4.39 6.00
N LEU A 137 0.98 5.54 6.52
CA LEU A 137 2.17 5.68 7.39
C LEU A 137 1.86 5.92 8.89
N GLY A 138 0.63 5.63 9.33
CA GLY A 138 0.15 5.97 10.68
C GLY A 138 0.48 4.98 11.81
N THR A 139 1.35 3.98 11.60
CA THR A 139 1.50 2.82 12.50
C THR A 139 2.40 3.04 13.73
N GLY A 140 3.13 4.15 13.81
CA GLY A 140 4.18 4.36 14.82
C GLY A 140 3.72 4.35 16.29
N GLN A 141 2.42 4.52 16.55
CA GLN A 141 1.84 4.56 17.91
C GLN A 141 1.32 3.21 18.43
N LEU A 142 1.48 2.11 17.66
CA LEU A 142 0.93 0.80 18.04
C LEU A 142 1.70 0.10 19.17
N TYR A 143 2.99 0.42 19.36
CA TYR A 143 3.86 -0.28 20.31
C TYR A 143 4.10 0.54 21.59
N HIS A 144 3.97 -0.11 22.76
CA HIS A 144 4.27 0.51 24.06
C HIS A 144 5.78 0.70 24.32
N ASN A 145 6.62 -0.02 23.59
CA ASN A 145 8.07 -0.04 23.73
C ASN A 145 8.79 0.39 22.43
N ASN A 146 8.18 1.29 21.66
CA ASN A 146 8.81 1.84 20.46
C ASN A 146 9.92 2.84 20.81
N LEU A 147 10.88 3.00 19.90
CA LEU A 147 11.88 4.06 19.99
C LEU A 147 11.22 5.41 19.73
N SER A 148 11.40 6.39 20.60
CA SER A 148 10.94 7.75 20.28
C SER A 148 11.70 8.27 19.07
N SER A 149 10.96 8.85 18.11
CA SER A 149 11.53 9.38 16.86
C SER A 149 11.01 10.80 16.60
N PRO A 150 11.71 11.58 15.75
CA PRO A 150 11.28 12.92 15.36
C PRO A 150 10.12 12.92 14.35
N LEU A 151 9.28 11.89 14.37
CA LEU A 151 8.07 11.80 13.55
C LEU A 151 6.86 12.28 14.35
N GLU A 152 6.09 13.17 13.75
CA GLU A 152 4.87 13.70 14.36
C GLU A 152 3.71 13.67 13.37
N ILE A 153 2.55 13.23 13.84
CA ILE A 153 1.30 13.28 13.06
C ILE A 153 0.51 14.50 13.52
N GLU A 154 0.25 15.42 12.60
CA GLU A 154 -0.56 16.60 12.84
C GLU A 154 -1.58 16.76 11.70
N ASN A 155 -2.86 16.87 12.03
CA ASN A 155 -3.96 17.06 11.06
C ASN A 155 -3.93 16.04 9.88
N GLY A 156 -3.67 14.76 10.18
CA GLY A 156 -3.62 13.69 9.19
C GLY A 156 -2.38 13.69 8.29
N LYS A 157 -1.37 14.49 8.61
CA LYS A 157 -0.08 14.55 7.88
C LYS A 157 1.06 14.13 8.78
N LEU A 158 2.03 13.43 8.22
CA LEU A 158 3.25 12.99 8.90
C LEU A 158 4.37 13.99 8.63
N PHE A 159 5.03 14.47 9.69
CA PHE A 159 6.11 15.43 9.62
C PHE A 159 7.38 14.89 10.25
N TYR A 160 8.52 15.21 9.66
CA TYR A 160 9.82 15.10 10.31
C TYR A 160 10.16 16.41 11.03
N ARG A 161 10.22 16.37 12.37
CA ARG A 161 10.48 17.53 13.23
C ARG A 161 11.97 17.65 13.55
N LYS A 162 12.67 18.53 12.85
CA LYS A 162 14.13 18.74 13.01
C LYS A 162 14.57 19.18 14.41
N ASN A 163 13.65 19.66 15.24
CA ASN A 163 13.88 20.08 16.62
C ASN A 163 13.64 18.96 17.66
N GLN A 164 13.19 17.77 17.23
CA GLN A 164 13.06 16.59 18.08
C GLN A 164 14.24 15.65 17.85
N ASN A 165 14.60 14.88 18.87
CA ASN A 165 15.72 13.94 18.84
C ASN A 165 15.22 12.50 18.88
N TRP A 166 16.03 11.60 18.34
CA TRP A 166 15.86 10.17 18.55
C TRP A 166 16.15 9.80 19.99
N ASP A 167 15.38 8.83 20.51
CA ASP A 167 15.79 8.10 21.70
C ASP A 167 16.90 7.12 21.33
N ASN A 168 18.11 7.38 21.82
CA ASN A 168 19.28 6.56 21.56
C ASN A 168 19.61 5.61 22.72
N THR A 169 18.76 5.50 23.75
CA THR A 169 19.04 4.72 24.97
C THR A 169 19.24 3.21 24.72
N LEU A 170 18.73 2.66 23.61
CA LEU A 170 18.90 1.24 23.25
C LEU A 170 20.22 0.93 22.53
N PHE A 171 21.02 1.93 22.17
CA PHE A 171 22.24 1.77 21.37
C PHE A 171 23.54 2.02 22.15
N TYR A 172 23.46 2.16 23.48
CA TYR A 172 24.59 2.37 24.39
C TYR A 172 24.66 1.30 25.47
#